data_AF-A0A962HB21-F1
#
_entry.id   AF-A0A962HB21-F1
#
_cell.length_a   1.000
_cell.length_b   1.000
_cell.length_c   1.000
_cell.angle_alpha   90.00
_cell.angle_beta   90.00
_cell.angle_gamma   90.00
#
_symmetry.space_group_name_H-M   'P 1'
#
loop_
_entity.id
_entity.type
_entity.pdbx_description
1 polymer ?
#
loop_
_entity_poly.entity_id
_entity_poly.type
_entity_poly.pdbx_seq_one_letter_code
_entity_poly.pdbx_strand_id
1 'polypeptide(L)'
;MSRARLVAALLVATSQAAAVAAQGTSIVMQRNSEPGDAGEVLVFVGEQLSYEPLDISCDGCLIFDSWHTARYRVVEGIHGVRPGEELEFAVAEHAILIPFGHSRFALAFVERRGDQLTLIKYQQVPVYPTRDLSFASCGPLGGGPKDLSEPLDPRGPELRDVLFSPKLVVDDTHRMSALGRKTAYDPRWHEVDGNEVVCRRGIPVADLVSALVRDDDVLKAALPELAGAAR
;
A
#
# COMPACT_ATOMS: atom_id res chain seq x y z
N MET A 1 -60.97 38.68 -7.86
CA MET A 1 -59.98 37.96 -8.67
C MET A 1 -58.59 38.40 -8.21
N SER A 2 -57.97 37.65 -7.28
CA SER A 2 -56.71 38.02 -6.64
C SER A 2 -55.56 37.23 -7.27
N ARG A 3 -54.55 37.92 -7.82
CA ARG A 3 -53.37 37.30 -8.47
C ARG A 3 -52.27 37.14 -7.44
N ALA A 4 -51.98 35.89 -7.07
CA ALA A 4 -50.78 35.52 -6.32
C ALA A 4 -49.54 35.66 -7.23
N ARG A 5 -48.52 36.39 -6.76
CA ARG A 5 -47.18 36.37 -7.34
C ARG A 5 -46.29 35.51 -6.44
N LEU A 6 -45.90 34.33 -6.93
CA LEU A 6 -44.82 33.53 -6.36
C LEU A 6 -43.50 34.14 -6.86
N VAL A 7 -42.61 34.53 -5.95
CA VAL A 7 -41.22 34.87 -6.26
C VAL A 7 -40.38 33.68 -5.81
N ALA A 8 -39.79 32.96 -6.76
CA ALA A 8 -38.81 31.92 -6.49
C ALA A 8 -37.44 32.57 -6.27
N ALA A 9 -36.87 32.38 -5.08
CA ALA A 9 -35.49 32.77 -4.78
C ALA A 9 -34.55 31.64 -5.21
N LEU A 10 -33.67 31.93 -6.17
CA LEU A 10 -32.62 31.04 -6.64
C LEU A 10 -31.36 31.31 -5.79
N LEU A 11 -31.04 30.41 -4.86
CA LEU A 11 -29.79 30.45 -4.09
C LEU A 11 -28.69 29.76 -4.89
N VAL A 12 -27.78 30.54 -5.46
CA VAL A 12 -26.52 30.06 -6.05
C VAL A 12 -25.50 29.94 -4.92
N ALA A 13 -25.23 28.71 -4.46
CA ALA A 13 -24.13 28.43 -3.56
C ALA A 13 -22.84 28.36 -4.38
N THR A 14 -22.00 29.40 -4.32
CA THR A 14 -20.66 29.38 -4.86
C THR A 14 -19.74 28.61 -3.93
N SER A 15 -19.34 27.41 -4.34
CA SER A 15 -18.30 26.60 -3.71
C SER A 15 -16.93 27.26 -3.88
N GLN A 16 -16.35 27.74 -2.78
CA GLN A 16 -14.94 28.11 -2.73
C GLN A 16 -14.12 26.84 -2.59
N ALA A 17 -13.46 26.42 -3.68
CA ALA A 17 -12.39 25.44 -3.60
C ALA A 17 -11.13 26.15 -3.09
N ALA A 18 -10.72 25.84 -1.86
CA ALA A 18 -9.42 26.24 -1.34
C ALA A 18 -8.35 25.37 -2.01
N ALA A 19 -7.56 25.95 -2.90
CA ALA A 19 -6.32 25.33 -3.37
C ALA A 19 -5.29 25.42 -2.24
N VAL A 20 -4.96 24.30 -1.61
CA VAL A 20 -3.81 24.19 -0.73
C VAL A 20 -2.58 24.10 -1.62
N ALA A 21 -1.74 25.14 -1.60
CA ALA A 21 -0.45 25.13 -2.27
C ALA A 21 0.47 24.13 -1.54
N ALA A 22 1.00 23.16 -2.29
CA ALA A 22 2.04 22.27 -1.84
C ALA A 22 3.30 23.09 -1.51
N GLN A 23 3.56 23.31 -0.23
CA GLN A 23 4.86 23.79 0.22
C GLN A 23 5.79 22.58 0.17
N GLY A 24 6.86 22.67 -0.62
CA GLY A 24 7.82 21.57 -0.79
C GLY A 24 8.34 21.09 0.57
N THR A 25 7.98 19.86 0.91
CA THR A 25 8.36 19.19 2.16
C THR A 25 9.85 18.89 2.12
N SER A 26 10.69 19.79 2.64
CA SER A 26 12.11 19.52 2.84
C SER A 26 12.26 18.54 4.00
N ILE A 27 12.51 17.27 3.70
CA ILE A 27 12.84 16.28 4.73
C ILE A 27 14.28 16.52 5.14
N VAL A 28 14.45 17.17 6.29
CA VAL A 28 15.73 17.11 7.00
C VAL A 28 15.86 15.70 7.53
N MET A 29 16.78 14.90 6.97
CA MET A 29 17.14 13.60 7.55
C MET A 29 17.63 13.85 8.98
N GLN A 30 16.76 13.66 9.97
CA GLN A 30 17.17 13.76 11.36
C GLN A 30 18.15 12.62 11.66
N ARG A 31 19.31 12.99 12.18
CA ARG A 31 20.26 12.03 12.80
C ARG A 31 19.49 11.24 13.85
N ASN A 32 19.64 9.91 13.80
CA ASN A 32 19.25 8.92 14.80
C ASN A 32 18.58 9.52 16.04
N SER A 33 17.25 9.41 16.10
CA SER A 33 16.45 9.81 17.25
C SER A 33 17.03 9.20 18.54
N GLU A 34 16.95 9.95 19.66
CA GLU A 34 17.42 9.43 20.94
C GLU A 34 16.67 8.12 21.31
N PRO A 35 17.34 7.17 21.99
CA PRO A 35 16.69 5.95 22.47
C PRO A 35 15.56 6.32 23.44
N GLY A 36 14.31 6.23 22.98
CA GLY A 36 13.12 6.58 23.76
C GLY A 36 12.00 7.27 22.97
N ASP A 37 12.30 7.85 21.82
CA ASP A 37 11.31 8.41 20.89
C ASP A 37 10.91 7.34 19.86
N ALA A 38 10.12 6.35 20.30
CA ALA A 38 9.47 5.43 19.37
C ALA A 38 8.27 6.15 18.75
N GLY A 39 8.29 6.33 17.42
CA GLY A 39 7.16 6.94 16.72
C GLY A 39 5.90 6.08 16.82
N GLU A 40 4.74 6.69 16.61
CA GLU A 40 3.46 5.97 16.50
C GLU A 40 3.42 5.25 15.16
N VAL A 41 3.08 3.96 15.13
CA VAL A 41 2.92 3.22 13.87
C VAL A 41 1.46 3.22 13.45
N LEU A 42 1.23 3.71 12.23
CA LEU A 42 -0.05 3.73 11.55
C LEU A 42 -0.13 2.56 10.58
N VAL A 43 -1.25 1.86 10.55
CA VAL A 43 -1.48 0.72 9.63
C VAL A 43 -2.78 0.93 8.88
N PHE A 44 -2.72 0.84 7.55
CA PHE A 44 -3.90 1.04 6.70
C PHE A 44 -3.78 0.37 5.35
N VAL A 45 -4.93 0.13 4.73
CA VAL A 45 -5.02 0.01 3.26
C VAL A 45 -5.32 1.39 2.71
N GLY A 46 -4.50 1.83 1.76
CA GLY A 46 -4.66 3.13 1.10
C GLY A 46 -4.80 3.00 -0.42
N GLU A 47 -5.54 3.93 -1.01
CA GLU A 47 -5.54 4.22 -2.44
C GLU A 47 -4.52 5.32 -2.76
N GLN A 48 -3.57 5.03 -3.64
CA GLN A 48 -2.56 5.98 -4.09
C GLN A 48 -3.21 7.15 -4.83
N LEU A 49 -2.91 8.38 -4.38
CA LEU A 49 -3.30 9.64 -5.01
C LEU A 49 -2.16 10.22 -5.84
N SER A 50 -0.95 10.22 -5.30
CA SER A 50 0.28 10.59 -6.01
C SER A 50 1.50 9.86 -5.45
N TYR A 51 2.52 9.74 -6.29
CA TYR A 51 3.82 9.21 -5.93
C TYR A 51 4.88 9.96 -6.75
N GLU A 52 5.58 10.88 -6.09
CA GLU A 52 6.43 11.87 -6.75
C GLU A 52 7.87 11.75 -6.24
N PRO A 53 8.89 11.81 -7.11
CA PRO A 53 10.28 11.85 -6.67
C PRO A 53 10.50 13.01 -5.71
N LEU A 54 11.26 12.73 -4.65
CA LEU A 54 11.71 13.72 -3.69
C LEU A 54 13.22 13.91 -3.87
N ASP A 55 13.60 15.09 -4.36
CA ASP A 55 15.00 15.45 -4.51
C ASP A 55 15.64 15.64 -3.12
N ILE A 56 16.48 14.68 -2.73
CA ILE A 56 17.31 14.79 -1.54
C ILE A 56 18.73 15.12 -1.97
N SER A 57 19.18 16.32 -1.61
CA SER A 57 20.57 16.72 -1.72
C SER A 57 21.24 16.60 -0.35
N CYS A 58 22.42 16.00 -0.32
CA CYS A 58 23.19 15.93 0.91
C CYS A 58 24.69 16.06 0.59
N ASP A 59 25.36 17.03 1.24
CA ASP A 59 26.75 17.33 0.96
C ASP A 59 27.67 16.26 1.58
N GLY A 60 28.38 15.52 0.73
CA GLY A 60 29.38 14.54 1.16
C GLY A 60 28.81 13.20 1.64
N CYS A 61 27.55 12.88 1.36
CA CYS A 61 26.95 11.58 1.68
C CYS A 61 26.56 10.77 0.42
N LEU A 62 26.57 9.46 0.60
CA LEU A 62 26.09 8.50 -0.39
C LEU A 62 24.62 8.21 -0.12
N ILE A 63 23.77 8.51 -1.11
CA ILE A 63 22.34 8.19 -1.08
C ILE A 63 22.16 6.86 -1.81
N PHE A 64 21.77 5.82 -1.08
CA PHE A 64 21.54 4.46 -1.63
C PHE A 64 20.09 4.20 -2.06
N ASP A 65 19.17 5.03 -1.56
CA ASP A 65 17.72 4.88 -1.75
C ASP A 65 17.21 6.08 -2.56
N SER A 66 16.34 5.83 -3.54
CA SER A 66 15.53 6.88 -4.15
C SER A 66 14.44 7.29 -3.18
N TRP A 67 14.25 8.60 -3.01
CA TRP A 67 13.25 9.15 -2.12
C TRP A 67 12.04 9.63 -2.90
N HIS A 68 10.87 9.46 -2.31
CA HIS A 68 9.60 9.86 -2.89
C HIS A 68 8.68 10.41 -1.82
N THR A 69 7.80 11.32 -2.23
CA THR A 69 6.61 11.71 -1.48
C THR A 69 5.44 10.89 -1.99
N ALA A 70 4.82 10.13 -1.10
CA ALA A 70 3.63 9.34 -1.37
C ALA A 70 2.41 10.01 -0.74
N ARG A 71 1.32 10.12 -1.51
CA ARG A 71 0.02 10.56 -1.01
C ARG A 71 -1.01 9.46 -1.19
N TYR A 72 -1.68 9.08 -0.11
CA TYR A 72 -2.67 8.01 -0.10
C TYR A 72 -3.96 8.46 0.59
N ARG A 73 -5.11 8.05 0.07
CA ARG A 73 -6.38 8.09 0.79
C ARG A 73 -6.58 6.77 1.52
N VAL A 74 -6.79 6.82 2.83
CA VAL A 74 -7.11 5.63 3.63
C VAL A 74 -8.47 5.08 3.19
N VAL A 75 -8.50 3.84 2.71
CA VAL A 75 -9.74 3.13 2.39
C VAL A 75 -10.15 2.18 3.51
N GLU A 76 -9.19 1.61 4.24
CA GLU A 76 -9.40 0.79 5.43
C GLU A 76 -8.37 1.20 6.50
N GLY A 77 -8.85 1.69 7.65
CA GLY A 77 -8.00 2.01 8.79
C GLY A 77 -7.84 0.79 9.71
N ILE A 78 -6.62 0.32 9.90
CA ILE A 78 -6.32 -0.89 10.69
C ILE A 78 -5.83 -0.49 12.09
N HIS A 79 -4.90 0.47 12.16
CA HIS A 79 -4.38 1.00 13.42
C HIS A 79 -4.01 2.49 13.28
N GLY A 80 -4.43 3.31 14.26
CA GLY A 80 -4.00 4.71 14.37
C GLY A 80 -4.57 5.70 13.34
N VAL A 81 -5.37 5.25 12.36
CA VAL A 81 -5.92 6.09 11.28
C VAL A 81 -7.34 5.71 10.91
N ARG A 82 -8.10 6.66 10.35
CA ARG A 82 -9.50 6.45 9.95
C ARG A 82 -9.69 6.42 8.43
N PRO A 83 -10.67 5.66 7.92
CA PRO A 83 -11.08 5.73 6.52
C PRO A 83 -11.41 7.15 6.08
N GLY A 84 -11.01 7.50 4.86
CA GLY A 84 -11.19 8.80 4.23
C GLY A 84 -10.09 9.82 4.51
N GLU A 85 -9.22 9.59 5.50
CA GLU A 85 -8.07 10.46 5.75
C GLU A 85 -7.09 10.41 4.56
N GLU A 86 -6.49 11.56 4.22
CA GLU A 86 -5.40 11.62 3.25
C GLU A 86 -4.08 11.77 3.99
N LEU A 87 -3.15 10.88 3.72
CA LEU A 87 -1.83 10.85 4.35
C LEU A 87 -0.77 11.15 3.29
N GLU A 88 0.14 12.06 3.61
CA GLU A 88 1.36 12.32 2.85
C GLU A 88 2.55 11.85 3.68
N PHE A 89 3.40 11.02 3.11
CA PHE A 89 4.54 10.45 3.82
C PHE A 89 5.74 10.21 2.90
N ALA A 90 6.91 10.20 3.52
CA ALA A 90 8.17 9.93 2.84
C ALA A 90 8.37 8.44 2.61
N VAL A 91 8.90 8.08 1.44
CA VAL A 91 9.25 6.70 1.09
C VAL A 91 10.69 6.66 0.60
N ALA A 92 11.51 5.84 1.26
CA ALA A 92 12.85 5.50 0.79
C ALA A 92 12.82 4.12 0.13
N GLU A 93 13.12 4.07 -1.17
CA GLU A 93 13.12 2.83 -1.95
C GLU A 93 14.52 2.50 -2.47
N HIS A 94 14.88 1.23 -2.42
CA HIS A 94 16.03 0.76 -3.20
C HIS A 94 15.62 0.56 -4.65
N ALA A 95 16.35 1.21 -5.58
CA ALA A 95 16.10 1.25 -7.03
C ALA A 95 16.03 -0.10 -7.77
N ILE A 96 16.14 -1.23 -7.05
CA ILE A 96 16.20 -2.60 -7.59
C ILE A 96 14.88 -3.36 -7.34
N LEU A 97 14.01 -2.88 -6.44
CA LEU A 97 12.73 -3.51 -6.11
C LEU A 97 11.59 -2.91 -6.95
N ILE A 98 10.52 -3.69 -7.15
CA ILE A 98 9.29 -3.21 -7.82
C ILE A 98 8.78 -1.99 -7.04
N PRO A 99 8.72 -0.79 -7.67
CA PRO A 99 8.41 0.44 -6.94
C PRO A 99 7.05 0.40 -6.28
N PHE A 100 6.96 0.88 -5.04
CA PHE A 100 5.71 1.08 -4.29
C PHE A 100 4.66 1.78 -5.13
N GLY A 101 5.08 2.82 -5.86
CA GLY A 101 4.23 3.68 -6.66
C GLY A 101 3.53 3.00 -7.85
N HIS A 102 3.79 1.71 -8.10
CA HIS A 102 3.14 0.96 -9.18
C HIS A 102 1.82 0.31 -8.76
N SER A 103 1.50 0.27 -7.47
CA SER A 103 0.27 -0.35 -6.97
C SER A 103 -0.73 0.70 -6.54
N ARG A 104 -1.89 0.74 -7.21
CA ARG A 104 -2.97 1.67 -6.85
C ARG A 104 -3.44 1.52 -5.40
N PHE A 105 -3.43 0.29 -4.87
CA PHE A 105 -3.77 0.03 -3.48
C PHE A 105 -2.63 -0.70 -2.78
N ALA A 106 -2.36 -0.32 -1.54
CA ALA A 106 -1.34 -0.95 -0.72
C ALA A 106 -1.75 -1.02 0.74
N LEU A 107 -1.42 -2.13 1.40
CA LEU A 107 -1.28 -2.18 2.85
C LEU A 107 0.05 -1.50 3.20
N ALA A 108 0.04 -0.50 4.07
CA ALA A 108 1.23 0.27 4.45
C ALA A 108 1.35 0.41 5.96
N PHE A 109 2.60 0.36 6.44
CA PHE A 109 2.97 0.67 7.81
C PHE A 109 3.81 1.95 7.81
N VAL A 110 3.28 2.99 8.43
CA VAL A 110 3.88 4.34 8.42
C VAL A 110 4.19 4.75 9.85
N GLU A 111 5.41 5.20 10.11
CA GLU A 111 5.80 5.78 11.38
C GLU A 111 5.48 7.28 11.40
N ARG A 112 4.86 7.73 12.50
CA ARG A 112 4.62 9.14 12.82
C ARG A 112 5.56 9.59 13.93
N ARG A 113 6.34 10.64 13.64
CA ARG A 113 7.20 11.34 14.61
C ARG A 113 6.90 12.84 14.54
N GLY A 114 6.18 13.35 15.54
CA GLY A 114 5.60 14.70 15.46
C GLY A 114 4.70 14.83 14.22
N ASP A 115 4.99 15.81 13.37
CA ASP A 115 4.26 16.06 12.13
C ASP A 115 4.80 15.29 10.92
N GLN A 116 5.85 14.49 11.09
CA GLN A 116 6.48 13.75 10.00
C GLN A 116 5.93 12.33 9.92
N LEU A 117 5.57 11.91 8.70
CA LEU A 117 5.19 10.55 8.37
C LEU A 117 6.21 9.93 7.42
N THR A 118 6.68 8.74 7.73
CA THR A 118 7.62 7.99 6.89
C THR A 118 7.19 6.53 6.81
N LEU A 119 7.23 5.94 5.62
CA LEU A 119 7.02 4.50 5.46
C LEU A 119 8.11 3.74 6.22
N ILE A 120 7.71 2.78 7.04
CA ILE A 120 8.67 1.86 7.67
C ILE A 120 9.29 1.01 6.56
N LYS A 121 10.63 0.98 6.51
CA LYS A 121 11.37 0.40 5.38
C LYS A 121 10.87 -1.01 5.03
N TYR A 122 10.44 -1.18 3.77
CA TYR A 122 9.87 -2.40 3.19
C TYR A 122 8.54 -2.90 3.78
N GLN A 123 7.90 -2.15 4.66
CA GLN A 123 6.64 -2.55 5.29
C GLN A 123 5.44 -2.05 4.47
N GLN A 124 5.35 -2.59 3.25
CA GLN A 124 4.24 -2.36 2.35
C GLN A 124 3.95 -3.62 1.53
N VAL A 125 2.68 -3.85 1.23
CA VAL A 125 2.25 -4.97 0.39
C VAL A 125 1.21 -4.47 -0.62
N PRO A 126 1.43 -4.69 -1.94
CA PRO A 126 0.37 -4.50 -2.93
C PRO A 126 -0.84 -5.35 -2.57
N VAL A 127 -1.99 -4.71 -2.45
CA VAL A 127 -3.26 -5.38 -2.20
C VAL A 127 -4.28 -4.94 -3.22
N TYR A 128 -5.32 -5.73 -3.42
CA TYR A 128 -6.30 -5.51 -4.47
C TYR A 128 -7.70 -5.71 -3.91
N PRO A 129 -8.66 -4.89 -4.36
CA PRO A 129 -10.04 -5.01 -3.92
C PRO A 129 -10.63 -6.36 -4.34
N THR A 130 -11.42 -6.93 -3.44
CA THR A 130 -12.10 -8.20 -3.63
C THR A 130 -13.61 -7.98 -3.75
N ARG A 131 -14.32 -8.96 -4.30
CA ARG A 131 -15.76 -8.86 -4.60
C ARG A 131 -16.63 -8.69 -3.35
N ASP A 132 -16.17 -9.19 -2.21
CA ASP A 132 -16.78 -9.03 -0.89
C ASP A 132 -16.48 -7.67 -0.23
N LEU A 133 -15.91 -6.72 -0.99
CA LEU A 133 -15.55 -5.36 -0.54
C LEU A 133 -14.39 -5.31 0.47
N SER A 134 -13.57 -6.38 0.51
CA SER A 134 -12.34 -6.48 1.30
C SER A 134 -11.10 -6.23 0.42
N PHE A 135 -9.90 -6.49 0.97
CA PHE A 135 -8.64 -6.45 0.24
C PHE A 135 -7.80 -7.72 0.49
N ALA A 136 -7.01 -8.11 -0.52
CA ALA A 136 -6.06 -9.21 -0.41
C ALA A 136 -4.81 -8.97 -1.28
N SER A 137 -3.67 -9.55 -0.90
CA SER A 137 -2.50 -9.65 -1.80
C SER A 137 -2.74 -10.70 -2.89
N CYS A 138 -1.95 -10.66 -3.96
CA CYS A 138 -1.86 -11.77 -4.90
C CYS A 138 -0.74 -12.73 -4.52
N GLY A 139 -1.04 -14.02 -4.37
CA GLY A 139 -0.04 -15.03 -4.04
C GLY A 139 0.59 -14.87 -2.65
N PRO A 140 1.67 -15.63 -2.36
CA PRO A 140 2.33 -15.63 -1.06
C PRO A 140 3.18 -14.37 -0.82
N LEU A 141 3.42 -14.06 0.45
CA LEU A 141 4.37 -13.00 0.85
C LEU A 141 5.79 -13.29 0.30
N GLY A 142 6.46 -12.25 -0.18
CA GLY A 142 7.79 -12.35 -0.80
C GLY A 142 7.80 -12.99 -2.19
N GLY A 143 6.64 -13.12 -2.84
CA GLY A 143 6.46 -13.72 -4.16
C GLY A 143 6.93 -12.83 -5.30
N GLY A 144 8.25 -12.69 -5.48
CA GLY A 144 8.78 -12.57 -6.84
C GLY A 144 8.53 -13.87 -7.62
N PRO A 145 8.85 -13.93 -8.93
CA PRO A 145 8.92 -15.20 -9.64
C PRO A 145 9.99 -16.06 -8.98
N LYS A 146 9.57 -16.88 -8.01
CA LYS A 146 10.42 -17.81 -7.28
C LYS A 146 10.65 -19.05 -8.13
N ASP A 147 11.72 -19.75 -7.82
CA ASP A 147 11.86 -21.14 -8.19
C ASP A 147 10.61 -21.89 -7.69
N LEU A 148 9.78 -22.34 -8.62
CA LEU A 148 8.52 -23.06 -8.33
C LEU A 148 8.76 -24.36 -7.55
N SER A 149 10.02 -24.81 -7.44
CA SER A 149 10.40 -25.97 -6.65
C SER A 149 10.49 -25.70 -5.15
N GLU A 150 10.55 -24.44 -4.69
CA GLU A 150 10.58 -24.16 -3.26
C GLU A 150 9.20 -24.33 -2.61
N PRO A 151 9.11 -25.10 -1.50
CA PRO A 151 7.88 -25.18 -0.73
C PRO A 151 7.55 -23.82 -0.12
N LEU A 152 6.25 -23.53 -0.01
CA LEU A 152 5.80 -22.36 0.77
C LEU A 152 6.26 -22.52 2.21
N ASP A 153 6.67 -21.43 2.87
CA ASP A 153 6.99 -21.46 4.30
C ASP A 153 5.73 -21.95 5.04
N PRO A 154 5.78 -23.09 5.74
CA PRO A 154 4.62 -23.63 6.46
C PRO A 154 4.16 -22.73 7.60
N ARG A 155 4.95 -21.72 7.99
CA ARG A 155 4.58 -20.68 8.97
C ARG A 155 3.97 -19.43 8.32
N GLY A 156 4.01 -19.35 6.99
CA GLY A 156 3.39 -18.25 6.25
C GLY A 156 1.86 -18.26 6.39
N PRO A 157 1.21 -17.11 6.18
CA PRO A 157 -0.25 -17.04 6.19
C PRO A 157 -0.85 -17.92 5.08
N GLU A 158 -2.03 -18.47 5.34
CA GLU A 158 -2.71 -19.36 4.40
C GLU A 158 -3.16 -18.59 3.14
N LEU A 159 -2.89 -19.17 1.97
CA LEU A 159 -3.46 -18.69 0.71
C LEU A 159 -4.92 -19.13 0.60
N ARG A 160 -5.83 -18.18 0.40
CA ARG A 160 -7.26 -18.44 0.21
C ARG A 160 -7.67 -18.19 -1.23
N ASP A 161 -8.74 -18.84 -1.67
CA ASP A 161 -9.39 -18.47 -2.92
C ASP A 161 -9.99 -17.07 -2.78
N VAL A 162 -9.63 -16.18 -3.70
CA VAL A 162 -10.03 -14.78 -3.68
C VAL A 162 -10.64 -14.40 -5.02
N LEU A 163 -11.80 -13.76 -4.97
CA LEU A 163 -12.44 -13.17 -6.14
C LEU A 163 -12.09 -11.69 -6.22
N PHE A 164 -11.00 -11.35 -6.91
CA PHE A 164 -10.62 -9.96 -7.16
C PHE A 164 -11.65 -9.24 -8.03
N SER A 165 -11.91 -7.97 -7.71
CA SER A 165 -12.83 -7.10 -8.46
C SER A 165 -12.24 -5.70 -8.60
N PRO A 166 -11.70 -5.33 -9.78
CA PRO A 166 -11.74 -6.07 -11.05
C PRO A 166 -10.89 -7.34 -11.02
N LYS A 167 -11.08 -8.21 -12.04
CA LYS A 167 -10.23 -9.39 -12.25
C LYS A 167 -8.77 -8.94 -12.25
N LEU A 168 -7.96 -9.51 -11.35
CA LEU A 168 -6.55 -9.16 -11.24
C LEU A 168 -5.75 -9.92 -12.31
N VAL A 169 -5.39 -9.19 -13.37
CA VAL A 169 -4.53 -9.68 -14.46
C VAL A 169 -3.14 -9.10 -14.27
N VAL A 170 -2.14 -9.98 -14.18
CA VAL A 170 -0.73 -9.60 -14.18
C VAL A 170 -0.29 -9.45 -15.63
N ASP A 171 0.03 -8.22 -16.04
CA ASP A 171 0.55 -7.93 -17.37
C ASP A 171 2.08 -8.09 -17.41
N ASP A 172 2.50 -9.27 -17.86
CA ASP A 172 3.90 -9.57 -18.17
C ASP A 172 4.12 -9.82 -19.67
N THR A 173 3.24 -9.28 -20.52
CA THR A 173 3.31 -9.51 -21.97
C THR A 173 4.59 -8.94 -22.58
N HIS A 174 5.13 -7.87 -22.00
CA HIS A 174 6.39 -7.25 -22.42
C HIS A 174 7.64 -7.97 -21.94
N ARG A 175 7.52 -8.81 -20.89
CA ARG A 175 8.68 -9.47 -20.25
C ARG A 175 8.84 -10.92 -20.69
N MET A 176 7.74 -11.60 -21.02
CA MET A 176 7.74 -13.05 -21.23
C MET A 176 6.90 -13.47 -22.44
N SER A 177 7.23 -14.61 -23.03
CA SER A 177 6.35 -15.30 -23.98
C SER A 177 5.19 -16.00 -23.25
N ALA A 178 4.16 -16.42 -23.98
CA ALA A 178 3.06 -17.20 -23.40
C ALA A 178 3.55 -18.50 -22.73
N LEU A 179 4.55 -19.17 -23.32
CA LEU A 179 5.16 -20.36 -22.73
C LEU A 179 5.95 -20.00 -21.46
N GLY A 180 6.70 -18.89 -21.47
CA GLY A 180 7.44 -18.41 -20.31
C GLY A 180 6.52 -18.12 -19.12
N ARG A 181 5.35 -17.54 -19.36
CA ARG A 181 4.35 -17.30 -18.30
C ARG A 181 3.86 -18.60 -17.65
N LYS A 182 3.56 -19.63 -18.45
CA LYS A 182 3.12 -20.93 -17.92
C LYS A 182 4.15 -21.60 -17.01
N THR A 183 5.44 -21.34 -17.22
CA THR A 183 6.52 -21.91 -16.41
C THR A 183 6.95 -21.02 -15.25
N ALA A 184 6.67 -19.72 -15.30
CA ALA A 184 7.12 -18.76 -14.29
C ALA A 184 6.08 -18.50 -13.19
N TYR A 185 4.80 -18.70 -13.51
CA TYR A 185 3.72 -18.49 -12.58
C TYR A 185 3.26 -19.80 -11.96
N ASP A 186 3.18 -19.81 -10.63
CA ASP A 186 2.76 -20.98 -9.90
C ASP A 186 1.27 -21.26 -10.10
N PRO A 187 0.88 -22.43 -10.64
CA PRO A 187 -0.52 -22.78 -10.85
C PRO A 187 -1.31 -22.92 -9.55
N ARG A 188 -0.65 -22.98 -8.38
CA ARG A 188 -1.30 -23.03 -7.07
C ARG A 188 -2.04 -21.73 -6.75
N TRP A 189 -1.65 -20.58 -7.31
CA TRP A 189 -2.31 -19.29 -7.06
C TRP A 189 -2.51 -18.40 -8.29
N HIS A 190 -1.97 -18.79 -9.44
CA HIS A 190 -2.23 -18.17 -10.73
C HIS A 190 -2.91 -19.13 -11.70
N GLU A 191 -3.72 -18.56 -12.59
CA GLU A 191 -4.23 -19.24 -13.77
C GLU A 191 -3.69 -18.52 -15.01
N VAL A 192 -3.11 -19.27 -15.95
CA VAL A 192 -2.62 -18.71 -17.21
C VAL A 192 -3.62 -19.01 -18.33
N ASP A 193 -4.36 -18.00 -18.77
CA ASP A 193 -5.33 -18.08 -19.86
C ASP A 193 -4.82 -17.29 -21.08
N GLY A 194 -4.30 -18.01 -22.07
CA GLY A 194 -3.68 -17.43 -23.25
C GLY A 194 -2.48 -16.52 -22.90
N ASN A 195 -2.66 -15.21 -23.02
CA ASN A 195 -1.67 -14.20 -22.68
C ASN A 195 -1.87 -13.55 -21.32
N GLU A 196 -2.96 -13.86 -20.63
CA GLU A 196 -3.27 -13.30 -19.32
C GLU A 196 -2.81 -14.25 -18.21
N VAL A 197 -2.29 -13.65 -17.15
CA VAL A 197 -2.01 -14.36 -15.89
C VAL A 197 -2.98 -13.80 -14.87
N VAL A 198 -3.90 -14.63 -14.42
CA VAL A 198 -4.97 -14.23 -13.51
C VAL A 198 -4.62 -14.70 -12.11
N CYS A 199 -4.64 -13.79 -11.15
CA CYS A 199 -4.51 -14.17 -9.75
C CYS A 199 -5.81 -14.79 -9.24
N ARG A 200 -5.73 -15.99 -8.66
CA ARG A 200 -6.89 -16.72 -8.11
C ARG A 200 -6.85 -16.86 -6.59
N ARG A 201 -5.65 -16.81 -6.03
CA ARG A 201 -5.45 -16.95 -4.58
C ARG A 201 -4.57 -15.86 -4.04
N GLY A 202 -4.86 -15.49 -2.81
CA GLY A 202 -4.26 -14.38 -2.12
C GLY A 202 -4.31 -14.54 -0.62
N ILE A 203 -3.72 -13.58 0.07
CA ILE A 203 -3.77 -13.50 1.53
C ILE A 203 -4.66 -12.30 1.88
N PRO A 204 -5.76 -12.50 2.62
CA PRO A 204 -6.58 -11.39 3.11
C PRO A 204 -5.75 -10.40 3.95
N VAL A 205 -6.10 -9.11 3.93
CA VAL A 205 -5.35 -8.08 4.66
C VAL A 205 -5.21 -8.36 6.15
N ALA A 206 -6.24 -8.87 6.82
CA ALA A 206 -6.15 -9.23 8.23
C ALA A 206 -5.03 -10.26 8.51
N ASP A 207 -4.92 -11.29 7.66
CA ASP A 207 -3.89 -12.32 7.78
C ASP A 207 -2.50 -11.77 7.41
N LEU A 208 -2.42 -10.86 6.42
CA LEU A 208 -1.18 -10.16 6.07
C LEU A 208 -0.64 -9.36 7.24
N VAL A 209 -1.49 -8.56 7.89
CA VAL A 209 -1.10 -7.73 9.04
C VAL A 209 -0.55 -8.60 10.16
N SER A 210 -1.28 -9.65 10.55
CA SER A 210 -0.81 -10.54 11.61
C SER A 210 0.50 -11.24 11.25
N ALA A 211 0.67 -11.68 9.99
CA ALA A 211 1.92 -12.32 9.56
C ALA A 211 3.11 -11.34 9.60
N LEU A 212 2.96 -10.13 9.03
CA LEU A 212 4.00 -9.12 9.00
C LEU A 212 4.42 -8.67 10.41
N VAL A 213 3.44 -8.39 11.28
CA VAL A 213 3.71 -7.99 12.67
C VAL A 213 4.36 -9.11 13.48
N ARG A 214 3.98 -10.37 13.23
CA ARG A 214 4.57 -11.52 13.94
C ARG A 214 6.03 -11.74 13.57
N ASP A 215 6.35 -11.56 12.29
CA ASP A 215 7.62 -11.97 11.67
C ASP A 215 8.66 -10.83 11.59
N ASP A 216 8.26 -9.58 11.84
CA ASP A 216 9.14 -8.41 11.92
C ASP A 216 9.25 -7.87 13.35
N ASP A 217 10.46 -7.90 13.94
CA ASP A 217 10.68 -7.50 15.34
C ASP A 217 10.36 -6.03 15.62
N VAL A 218 10.53 -5.15 14.62
CA VAL A 218 10.21 -3.72 14.76
C VAL A 218 8.69 -3.54 14.83
N LEU A 219 7.96 -4.16 13.91
CA LEU A 219 6.50 -4.12 13.92
C LEU A 219 5.93 -4.81 15.15
N LYS A 220 6.51 -5.94 15.57
CA LYS A 220 6.07 -6.68 16.76
C LYS A 220 6.20 -5.87 18.04
N ALA A 221 7.31 -5.13 18.18
CA ALA A 221 7.53 -4.26 19.32
C ALA A 221 6.56 -3.06 19.31
N ALA A 222 6.24 -2.53 18.14
CA ALA A 222 5.37 -1.36 17.99
C ALA A 222 3.87 -1.69 18.06
N LEU A 223 3.46 -2.88 17.61
CA LEU A 223 2.05 -3.29 17.42
C LEU A 223 1.77 -4.68 18.02
N PRO A 224 2.12 -4.94 19.29
CA PRO A 224 2.03 -6.29 19.87
C PRO A 224 0.61 -6.88 19.85
N GLU A 225 -0.43 -6.03 19.85
CA GLU A 225 -1.83 -6.44 19.78
C GLU A 225 -2.24 -7.02 18.42
N LEU A 226 -1.54 -6.65 17.34
CA LEU A 226 -1.85 -7.12 15.98
C LEU A 226 -1.17 -8.45 15.64
N ALA A 227 -0.19 -8.88 16.43
CA ALA A 227 0.57 -10.12 16.22
C ALA A 227 -0.27 -11.41 16.39
N GLY A 228 -1.43 -11.32 17.05
CA GLY A 228 -2.25 -12.48 17.45
C GLY A 228 -3.64 -12.58 16.82
N ALA A 229 -3.98 -11.71 15.85
CA ALA A 229 -5.35 -11.59 15.33
C ALA A 229 -5.74 -12.67 14.31
N ALA A 230 -4.81 -13.42 13.74
CA ALA A 230 -5.11 -14.54 12.84
C ALA A 230 -5.39 -15.83 13.63
N ARG A 231 -6.65 -16.27 13.65
CA ARG A 231 -7.08 -17.63 14.03
C ARG A 231 -7.99 -18.21 12.97
#